data_AF-A0A5C6M4W2-F1
#
_entry.id   AF-A0A5C6M4W2-F1
#
_cell.length_a   1.000
_cell.length_b   1.000
_cell.length_c   1.000
_cell.angle_alpha   90.00
_cell.angle_beta   90.00
_cell.angle_gamma   90.00
#
_symmetry.space_group_name_H-M   'P 1'
#
loop_
_entity.id
_entity.type
_entity.pdbx_description
1 polymer ?
#
loop_
_entity_poly.entity_id
_entity_poly.type
_entity_poly.pdbx_seq_one_letter_code
_entity_poly.pdbx_strand_id
1 'polypeptide(L)'
;MRAVPGSADLLLTTGSTVQLFDRDRGVFRAHPELGGEVQVKSADVHPVSGRMVVGRWSSRVQLLGPGGEIRFMDAKPYKVRWVD
;
A
#
# COMPACT_ATOMS: atom_id res chain seq x y z
N MET A 1 6.42 -4.78 -3.02
CA MET A 1 7.39 -3.70 -2.84
C MET A 1 7.27 -2.75 -4.02
N ARG A 2 7.10 -1.45 -3.74
CA ARG A 2 6.89 -0.37 -4.73
C ARG A 2 7.74 0.83 -4.32
N ALA A 3 8.33 1.53 -5.28
CA ALA A 3 9.02 2.80 -4.98
C ALA A 3 8.01 3.90 -4.65
N VAL A 4 8.30 4.68 -3.61
CA VAL A 4 7.54 5.88 -3.27
C VAL A 4 8.04 7.03 -4.16
N PRO A 5 7.15 7.71 -4.92
CA PRO A 5 7.56 8.80 -5.80
C PRO A 5 8.25 9.95 -5.05
N GLY A 6 9.34 10.46 -5.61
CA GLY A 6 10.06 11.59 -5.04
C GLY A 6 10.88 11.28 -3.78
N SER A 7 11.06 10.00 -3.40
CA SER A 7 11.88 9.64 -2.24
C SER A 7 12.74 8.39 -2.46
N ALA A 8 13.65 8.15 -1.51
CA ALA A 8 14.44 6.93 -1.44
C ALA A 8 13.63 5.72 -0.92
N ASP A 9 12.34 5.91 -0.60
CA ASP A 9 11.58 4.90 0.13
C ASP A 9 10.99 3.81 -0.78
N LEU A 10 10.95 2.60 -0.23
CA LEU A 10 10.14 1.50 -0.74
C LEU A 10 8.97 1.23 0.20
N LEU A 11 7.77 1.09 -0.35
CA LEU A 11 6.57 0.66 0.36
C LEU A 11 6.53 -0.86 0.46
N LEU A 12 6.38 -1.37 1.68
CA LEU A 12 6.26 -2.79 1.98
C LEU A 12 5.12 -3.06 2.97
N THR A 13 4.53 -4.24 2.84
CA THR A 13 3.51 -4.74 3.77
C THR A 13 4.05 -5.99 4.42
N THR A 14 4.01 -6.06 5.74
CA THR A 14 4.23 -7.29 6.52
C THR A 14 2.88 -7.78 7.05
N GLY A 15 2.85 -8.93 7.72
CA GLY A 15 1.63 -9.40 8.37
C GLY A 15 1.11 -8.46 9.48
N SER A 16 2.01 -7.69 10.10
CA SER A 16 1.74 -6.88 11.28
C SER A 16 1.73 -5.36 11.04
N THR A 17 2.24 -4.87 9.92
CA THR A 17 2.34 -3.42 9.67
C THR A 17 2.64 -3.10 8.20
N VAL A 18 2.43 -1.85 7.80
CA VAL A 18 2.94 -1.28 6.55
C VAL A 18 4.16 -0.42 6.87
N GLN A 19 5.25 -0.63 6.14
CA GLN A 19 6.54 0.02 6.37
C GLN A 19 7.03 0.76 5.13
N LEU A 20 7.84 1.78 5.40
CA LEU A 20 8.72 2.44 4.45
C LEU A 20 10.16 2.01 4.72
N PHE A 21 10.83 1.49 3.70
CA PHE A 21 12.26 1.19 3.75
C PHE A 21 13.04 2.27 3.01
N ASP A 22 13.88 2.99 3.74
CA ASP A 22 14.78 4.00 3.19
C ASP A 22 16.01 3.31 2.60
N ARG A 23 16.13 3.33 1.27
CA ARG A 23 17.24 2.65 0.58
C ARG A 23 18.60 3.29 0.85
N ASP A 24 18.63 4.60 1.07
CA ASP A 24 19.88 5.34 1.25
C ASP A 24 20.45 5.10 2.66
N ARG A 25 19.56 5.00 3.65
CA ARG A 25 19.94 4.81 5.06
C ARG A 25 19.87 3.36 5.53
N GLY A 26 19.20 2.48 4.79
CA GLY A 26 19.01 1.08 5.15
C GLY A 26 18.10 0.88 6.37
N VAL A 27 17.14 1.78 6.60
CA VAL A 27 16.27 1.74 7.80
C VAL A 27 14.79 1.54 7.46
N PHE A 28 14.09 0.83 8.32
CA PHE A 28 12.63 0.67 8.25
C PHE A 28 11.93 1.66 9.18
N ARG A 29 10.85 2.25 8.68
CA ARG A 29 9.96 3.14 9.44
C ARG A 29 8.52 2.72 9.21
N ALA A 30 7.65 2.95 10.19
CA ALA A 30 6.23 2.76 10.01
C ALA A 30 5.70 3.71 8.93
N HIS A 31 4.79 3.23 8.06
CA HIS A 31 4.10 4.11 7.12
C HIS A 31 3.28 5.16 7.91
N PRO A 32 3.31 6.46 7.57
CA PRO A 32 2.65 7.50 8.36
C PRO A 32 1.15 7.24 8.60
N GLU A 33 0.45 6.75 7.57
CA GLU A 33 -1.00 6.49 7.65
C GLU A 33 -1.36 5.01 7.91
N LEU A 34 -0.45 4.07 7.60
CA LEU A 34 -0.76 2.63 7.57
C LEU A 34 0.11 1.82 8.54
N GLY A 35 0.97 2.48 9.31
CA GLY A 35 1.89 1.83 10.23
C GLY A 35 1.20 1.05 11.35
N GLY A 36 0.00 1.48 11.76
CA GLY A 36 -0.83 0.78 12.75
C GLY A 36 -1.75 -0.29 12.16
N GLU A 37 -1.80 -0.44 10.83
CA GLU A 37 -2.70 -1.37 10.17
C GLU A 37 -2.10 -2.78 10.12
N VAL A 38 -2.82 -3.75 10.67
CA VAL A 38 -2.48 -5.18 10.58
C VAL A 38 -3.16 -5.84 9.38
N GLN A 39 -2.61 -6.97 8.92
CA GLN A 39 -3.21 -7.78 7.85
C GLN A 39 -3.45 -7.04 6.53
N VAL A 40 -2.66 -6.00 6.25
CA VAL A 40 -2.59 -5.41 4.91
C VAL A 40 -1.86 -6.39 4.00
N LYS A 41 -2.58 -6.96 3.04
CA LYS A 41 -2.04 -8.01 2.17
C LYS A 41 -1.19 -7.43 1.04
N SER A 42 -1.61 -6.29 0.50
CA SER A 42 -0.94 -5.62 -0.61
C SER A 42 -1.25 -4.14 -0.54
N ALA A 43 -0.25 -3.30 -0.75
CA ALA A 43 -0.43 -1.87 -0.92
C ALA A 43 0.44 -1.39 -2.07
N ASP A 44 -0.04 -0.39 -2.79
CA ASP A 44 0.66 0.21 -3.93
C ASP A 44 0.35 1.71 -4.03
N VAL A 45 1.31 2.47 -4.55
CA VAL A 45 1.21 3.93 -4.71
C VAL A 45 1.32 4.30 -6.19
N HIS A 46 0.39 5.15 -6.63
CA HIS A 46 0.35 5.67 -7.99
C HIS A 46 1.53 6.62 -8.21
N PRO A 47 2.32 6.45 -9.28
CA PRO A 47 3.62 7.12 -9.39
C PRO A 47 3.53 8.63 -9.61
N VAL A 48 2.40 9.12 -10.13
CA VAL A 48 2.21 10.54 -10.46
C VAL A 48 1.38 11.26 -9.40
N SER A 49 0.30 10.64 -8.94
CA SER A 49 -0.67 11.31 -8.06
C SER A 49 -0.45 11.03 -6.59
N GLY A 50 0.40 10.07 -6.24
CA GLY A 50 0.56 9.62 -4.86
C GLY A 50 -0.65 8.86 -4.30
N ARG A 51 -1.72 8.67 -5.09
CA ARG A 51 -2.91 7.93 -4.65
C ARG A 51 -2.54 6.49 -4.29
N MET A 52 -2.99 6.01 -3.15
CA MET A 52 -2.71 4.65 -2.71
C MET A 52 -3.88 3.71 -2.96
N VAL A 53 -3.57 2.45 -3.21
CA VAL A 53 -4.52 1.33 -3.22
C VAL A 53 -4.08 0.29 -2.19
N VAL A 54 -5.02 -0.15 -1.36
CA VAL A 54 -4.77 -1.04 -0.21
C VAL A 54 -5.72 -2.24 -0.30
N GLY A 55 -5.14 -3.43 -0.42
CA GLY A 55 -5.82 -4.71 -0.47
C GLY A 55 -5.64 -5.49 0.84
N ARG A 56 -6.71 -6.13 1.28
CA ARG A 56 -6.76 -7.05 2.42
C ARG A 56 -7.32 -8.40 1.97
N TRP A 57 -7.40 -9.38 2.85
CA TRP A 57 -8.07 -10.66 2.58
C TRP A 57 -9.61 -10.54 2.56
N SER A 58 -10.13 -9.61 1.76
CA SER A 58 -11.55 -9.27 1.66
C SER A 58 -11.92 -9.00 0.20
N SER A 59 -13.22 -8.83 -0.05
CA SER A 59 -13.75 -8.40 -1.35
C SER A 59 -13.74 -6.88 -1.54
N ARG A 60 -13.05 -6.15 -0.65
CA ARG A 60 -12.98 -4.69 -0.64
C ARG A 60 -11.54 -4.24 -0.81
N VAL A 61 -11.36 -3.27 -1.68
CA VAL A 61 -10.07 -2.60 -1.90
C VAL A 61 -10.24 -1.13 -1.56
N GLN A 62 -9.41 -0.62 -0.67
CA GLN A 62 -9.46 0.76 -0.20
C GLN A 62 -8.55 1.64 -1.04
N LEU A 63 -8.97 2.87 -1.31
CA LEU A 63 -8.19 3.93 -1.94
C LEU A 63 -7.93 5.03 -0.92
N LEU A 64 -6.72 5.58 -0.91
CA LEU A 64 -6.33 6.70 -0.04
C LEU A 64 -5.76 7.84 -0.89
N GLY A 65 -6.00 9.07 -0.47
CA GLY A 65 -5.50 10.28 -1.13
C GLY A 65 -5.96 10.44 -2.58
N PRO A 66 -7.26 10.64 -2.90
CA PRO A 66 -8.42 10.77 -2.00
C PRO A 66 -9.08 9.42 -1.66
N GLY A 67 -9.83 9.42 -0.55
CA GLY A 67 -10.53 8.26 -0.01
C GLY A 67 -11.53 7.62 -1.00
N GLY A 68 -11.61 6.29 -1.00
CA GLY A 68 -12.59 5.55 -1.80
C GLY A 68 -12.51 4.04 -1.58
N GLU A 69 -13.40 3.30 -2.24
CA GLU A 69 -13.46 1.84 -2.15
C GLU A 69 -13.88 1.24 -3.49
N ILE A 70 -13.28 0.09 -3.83
CA ILE A 70 -13.71 -0.80 -4.92
C ILE A 70 -14.24 -2.08 -4.28
N ARG A 71 -15.44 -2.50 -4.67
CA ARG A 71 -16.07 -3.73 -4.20
C ARG A 71 -16.09 -4.78 -5.29
N PHE A 72 -15.75 -5.99 -4.93
CA PHE A 72 -15.87 -7.18 -5.77
C PHE A 72 -17.04 -8.01 -5.24
N MET A 73 -17.93 -8.46 -6.14
CA MET A 73 -19.11 -9.23 -5.74
C MET A 73 -18.72 -10.66 -5.33
N ASP A 74 -17.99 -11.35 -6.20
CA ASP A 74 -17.69 -12.78 -6.04
C ASP A 74 -16.18 -13.09 -6.03
N ALA A 75 -15.36 -12.08 -5.74
CA ALA A 75 -13.90 -12.21 -5.72
C ALA A 75 -13.26 -11.57 -4.49
N LYS A 76 -12.13 -12.14 -4.07
CA LYS A 76 -11.22 -11.56 -3.07
C LYS A 76 -9.87 -11.31 -3.75
N PRO A 77 -9.55 -10.06 -4.11
CA PRO A 77 -8.30 -9.75 -4.80
C PRO A 77 -7.09 -10.21 -3.99
N TYR A 78 -6.26 -11.06 -4.58
CA TYR A 78 -5.03 -11.52 -3.93
C TYR A 78 -3.97 -10.41 -3.82
N LYS A 79 -3.91 -9.53 -4.83
CA LYS A 79 -2.93 -8.45 -4.95
C LYS A 79 -3.56 -7.26 -5.66
N VAL A 80 -3.19 -6.06 -5.23
CA VAL A 80 -3.58 -4.80 -5.87
C VAL A 80 -2.33 -4.01 -6.26
N ARG A 81 -2.35 -3.41 -7.45
CA ARG A 81 -1.31 -2.52 -7.96
C ARG A 81 -1.91 -1.56 -9.00
N TRP A 82 -1.31 -0.39 -9.13
CA TRP A 82 -1.50 0.45 -10.29
C TRP A 82 -0.81 -0.20 -11.50
N VAL A 83 -1.45 -0.11 -12.65
CA VAL A 83 -0.91 -0.56 -13.95
C VAL A 83 -0.75 0.69 -14.79
N ASP A 84 0.42 0.84 -15.40
CA ASP A 84 0.75 1.95 -16.29
C ASP A 84 0.04 1.80 -17.64
#